data_AF-A0A816FZ22-F1
#
_entry.id   AF-A0A816FZ22-F1
#
_cell.length_a   1.000
_cell.length_b   1.000
_cell.length_c   1.000
_cell.angle_alpha   90.00
_cell.angle_beta   90.00
_cell.angle_gamma   90.00
#
_symmetry.space_group_name_H-M   'P 1'
#
loop_
_entity.id
_entity.type
_entity.pdbx_description
1 polymer ?
#
loop_
_entity_poly.entity_id
_entity_poly.type
_entity_poly.pdbx_seq_one_letter_code
_entity_poly.pdbx_strand_id
1 'polypeptide(L)'
;MRWTQRYGIVAIAIIVVLALIFVLQQKQHYEEQTRQTIETLQNRIDYVSRLNDEHLQELSSIKQQNIRLIRSFNSIKACHRRNNISTNSISNSTITDETFNDNTVDSLKNGFHLPPSFSYLKHLSGRYDMLSPAFRRQTTNTNSLRSNVSFIIGIPTVKRDKQSYLIETIKSLIDNLNNDDMERSLIVIFIAEPLDIEYVRTTAQQIEKLYNKYIENGLIEIISPPMEFYPDFDNLKLSLNDDKQRVKWRTKQNYDFTYLMMYSSIRGKYYIQLEDDVVTKPAYIQIIESFINKQKDQDWFMLEYSSL
;
A
#
# COMPACT_ATOMS: atom_id res chain seq x y z
N MET A 1 7.29 -90.13 -15.48
CA MET A 1 7.09 -89.13 -14.40
C MET A 1 8.20 -88.06 -14.28
N ARG A 2 9.34 -88.13 -15.00
CA ARG A 2 10.43 -87.12 -14.93
C ARG A 2 10.35 -85.98 -15.96
N TRP A 3 9.51 -86.09 -16.98
CA TRP A 3 9.38 -85.10 -18.05
C TRP A 3 8.51 -83.90 -17.65
N THR A 4 7.41 -84.12 -16.92
CA THR A 4 6.49 -83.05 -16.47
C THR A 4 7.12 -82.10 -15.43
N GLN A 5 8.02 -82.58 -14.57
CA GLN A 5 8.74 -81.74 -13.60
C GLN A 5 9.74 -80.79 -14.27
N ARG A 6 10.37 -81.18 -15.38
CA ARG A 6 11.35 -80.33 -16.08
C ARG A 6 10.68 -79.13 -16.77
N TYR A 7 9.51 -79.33 -17.38
CA TYR A 7 8.74 -78.23 -17.97
C TYR A 7 8.17 -77.26 -16.92
N GLY A 8 7.77 -77.77 -15.74
CA GLY A 8 7.31 -76.93 -14.64
C GLY A 8 8.38 -75.98 -14.11
N ILE A 9 9.63 -76.45 -13.97
CA ILE A 9 10.76 -75.62 -13.51
C ILE A 9 11.08 -74.52 -14.53
N VAL A 10 11.04 -74.84 -15.83
CA VAL A 10 11.28 -73.86 -16.90
C VAL A 10 10.18 -72.79 -16.93
N ALA A 11 8.91 -73.19 -16.77
CA ALA A 11 7.79 -72.25 -16.72
C ALA A 11 7.88 -71.29 -15.52
N ILE A 12 8.25 -71.79 -14.34
CA ILE A 12 8.46 -70.95 -13.15
C ILE A 12 9.62 -69.97 -13.37
N ALA A 13 10.73 -70.43 -13.95
CA ALA A 13 11.86 -69.56 -14.27
C ALA A 13 11.48 -68.42 -15.22
N ILE A 14 10.67 -68.70 -16.24
CA ILE A 14 10.16 -67.68 -17.18
C ILE A 14 9.27 -66.67 -16.45
N ILE A 15 8.36 -67.11 -15.58
CA ILE A 15 7.48 -66.22 -14.80
C ILE A 15 8.30 -65.32 -13.88
N VAL A 16 9.32 -65.85 -13.21
CA VAL A 16 10.22 -65.06 -12.34
C VAL A 16 10.98 -64.01 -13.14
N VAL A 17 11.49 -64.37 -14.33
CA VAL A 17 12.19 -63.42 -15.21
C VAL A 17 11.25 -62.31 -15.68
N LEU A 18 10.02 -62.65 -16.08
CA LEU A 18 9.02 -61.65 -16.48
C LEU A 18 8.62 -60.73 -15.33
N ALA A 19 8.47 -61.26 -14.11
CA ALA A 19 8.18 -60.47 -12.91
C ALA A 19 9.34 -59.50 -12.59
N LEU A 20 10.59 -59.94 -12.73
CA LEU A 20 11.77 -59.09 -12.54
C LEU A 20 11.84 -57.96 -13.58
N ILE A 21 11.55 -58.26 -14.85
CA ILE A 21 11.50 -57.25 -15.92
C ILE A 21 10.40 -56.21 -15.61
N PHE A 22 9.22 -56.66 -15.16
CA PHE A 22 8.13 -55.76 -14.79
C PHE A 22 8.51 -54.84 -13.62
N VAL A 23 9.16 -55.37 -12.58
CA VAL A 23 9.64 -54.56 -11.44
C VAL A 23 10.69 -53.52 -11.88
N LEU A 24 11.60 -53.90 -12.79
CA LEU A 24 12.60 -52.97 -13.33
C LEU A 24 11.98 -51.86 -14.18
N GLN A 25 10.96 -52.18 -14.99
CA GLN A 25 10.22 -51.18 -15.77
C GLN A 25 9.47 -50.20 -14.86
N GLN A 26 8.81 -50.69 -13.81
CA GLN A 26 8.18 -49.84 -12.81
C GLN A 26 9.19 -48.90 -12.16
N LYS A 27 10.34 -49.43 -11.72
CA LYS A 27 11.41 -48.63 -11.12
C LYS A 27 11.89 -47.51 -12.05
N GLN A 28 12.11 -47.79 -13.34
CA GLN A 28 12.51 -46.78 -14.30
C GLN A 28 11.46 -45.68 -14.48
N HIS A 29 10.18 -46.04 -14.57
CA HIS A 29 9.09 -45.08 -14.68
C HIS A 29 9.00 -44.16 -13.44
N TYR A 30 9.17 -44.71 -12.24
CA TYR A 30 9.20 -43.91 -11.01
C TYR A 30 10.42 -42.98 -10.94
N GLU A 31 11.60 -43.44 -11.36
CA GLU A 31 12.81 -42.59 -11.42
C GLU A 31 12.66 -41.45 -12.42
N GLU A 32 12.02 -41.69 -13.57
CA GLU A 32 11.77 -40.68 -14.59
C GLU A 32 10.75 -39.62 -14.12
N GLN A 33 9.65 -40.04 -13.50
CA GLN A 33 8.70 -39.11 -12.87
C GLN A 33 9.35 -38.28 -11.75
N THR A 34 10.21 -38.89 -10.94
CA THR A 34 10.93 -38.20 -9.87
C THR A 34 11.89 -37.17 -10.45
N ARG A 35 12.62 -37.50 -11.53
CA ARG A 35 13.50 -36.56 -12.24
C ARG A 35 12.74 -35.37 -12.81
N GLN A 36 11.62 -35.60 -13.48
CA GLN A 36 10.77 -34.52 -14.01
C GLN A 36 10.24 -33.61 -12.90
N THR A 37 9.87 -34.19 -11.75
CA THR A 37 9.40 -33.41 -10.59
C THR A 37 10.55 -32.58 -10.00
N ILE A 38 11.75 -33.14 -9.89
CA ILE A 38 12.93 -32.41 -9.40
C ILE A 38 13.28 -31.26 -10.35
N GLU A 39 13.27 -31.49 -11.65
CA GLU A 39 13.58 -30.45 -12.65
C GLU A 39 12.56 -29.32 -12.63
N THR A 40 11.26 -29.65 -12.54
CA THR A 40 10.21 -28.62 -12.40
C THR A 40 10.33 -27.84 -11.10
N LEU A 41 10.72 -28.48 -9.99
CA LEU A 41 10.97 -27.80 -8.72
C LEU A 41 12.21 -26.89 -8.79
N GLN A 42 13.30 -27.36 -9.42
CA GLN A 42 14.50 -26.54 -9.64
C GLN A 42 14.19 -25.30 -10.47
N ASN A 43 13.45 -25.46 -11.58
CA ASN A 43 13.02 -24.32 -12.40
C ASN A 43 12.15 -23.32 -11.62
N ARG A 44 11.29 -23.80 -10.71
CA ARG A 44 10.51 -22.91 -9.83
C ARG A 44 11.36 -22.19 -8.80
N ILE A 45 12.33 -22.89 -8.18
CA ILE A 45 13.25 -22.29 -7.21
C ILE A 45 14.11 -21.22 -7.90
N ASP A 46 14.62 -21.50 -9.09
CA ASP A 46 15.41 -20.54 -9.86
C ASP A 46 14.57 -19.32 -10.26
N TYR A 47 13.32 -19.55 -10.69
CA TYR A 47 12.38 -18.47 -10.99
C TYR A 47 12.10 -17.59 -9.77
N VAL A 48 11.80 -18.19 -8.62
CA VAL A 48 11.55 -17.46 -7.37
C VAL A 48 12.80 -16.72 -6.91
N SER A 49 13.97 -17.33 -7.03
CA SER A 49 15.25 -16.70 -6.65
C SER A 49 15.53 -15.46 -7.50
N ARG A 50 15.37 -15.56 -8.83
CA ARG A 50 15.50 -14.41 -9.74
C ARG A 50 14.51 -13.30 -9.42
N LEU A 51 13.25 -13.66 -9.15
CA LEU A 51 12.23 -12.69 -8.78
C LEU A 51 12.59 -11.98 -7.47
N ASN A 52 13.14 -12.73 -6.50
CA ASN A 52 13.55 -12.17 -5.23
C ASN A 52 14.77 -11.24 -5.38
N ASP A 53 15.72 -11.60 -6.25
CA ASP A 53 16.88 -10.75 -6.58
C ASP A 53 16.45 -9.47 -7.31
N GLU A 54 15.51 -9.56 -8.26
CA GLU A 54 14.90 -8.40 -8.92
C GLU A 54 14.21 -7.48 -7.90
N HIS A 55 13.42 -8.06 -6.99
CA HIS A 55 12.76 -7.30 -5.92
C HIS A 55 13.78 -6.63 -4.98
N LEU A 56 14.87 -7.33 -4.61
CA LEU A 56 15.95 -6.76 -3.79
C LEU A 56 16.65 -5.60 -4.50
N GLN A 57 16.89 -5.73 -5.80
CA GLN A 57 17.47 -4.68 -6.61
C GLN A 57 16.51 -3.47 -6.71
N GLU A 58 15.23 -3.72 -6.92
CA GLU A 58 14.19 -2.68 -6.91
C GLU A 58 14.18 -1.97 -5.56
N LEU A 59 14.08 -2.69 -4.43
CA LEU A 59 14.15 -2.15 -3.07
C LEU A 59 15.39 -1.29 -2.83
N SER A 60 16.56 -1.71 -3.33
CA SER A 60 17.78 -0.92 -3.23
C SER A 60 17.69 0.40 -4.00
N SER A 61 17.06 0.38 -5.19
CA SER A 61 16.81 1.57 -5.99
C SER A 61 15.78 2.49 -5.32
N ILE A 62 14.73 1.94 -4.70
CA ILE A 62 13.75 2.68 -3.90
C ILE A 62 14.46 3.40 -2.76
N LYS A 63 15.29 2.67 -1.99
CA LYS A 63 16.04 3.21 -0.86
C LYS A 63 16.94 4.36 -1.31
N GLN A 64 17.63 4.20 -2.44
CA GLN A 64 18.47 5.26 -3.00
C GLN A 64 17.68 6.48 -3.51
N GLN A 65 16.55 6.26 -4.17
CA GLN A 65 15.67 7.34 -4.63
C GLN A 65 15.11 8.14 -3.44
N ASN A 66 14.65 7.46 -2.39
CA ASN A 66 14.19 8.12 -1.17
C ASN A 66 15.30 8.93 -0.50
N ILE A 67 16.53 8.42 -0.45
CA ILE A 67 17.69 9.18 0.07
C ILE A 67 17.96 10.43 -0.78
N ARG A 68 17.90 10.32 -2.11
CA ARG A 68 18.07 11.48 -3.01
C ARG A 68 16.98 12.51 -2.79
N LEU A 69 15.74 12.05 -2.65
CA LEU A 69 14.57 12.90 -2.42
C LEU A 69 14.70 13.65 -1.08
N ILE A 70 15.07 12.97 0.00
CA ILE A 70 15.34 13.60 1.31
C ILE A 70 16.41 14.70 1.20
N ARG A 71 17.47 14.48 0.41
CA ARG A 71 18.51 15.50 0.18
C ARG A 71 17.95 16.70 -0.59
N SER A 72 17.20 16.47 -1.65
CA SER A 72 16.56 17.53 -2.45
C SER A 72 15.59 18.38 -1.60
N PHE A 73 14.78 17.73 -0.75
CA PHE A 73 13.89 18.42 0.18
C PHE A 73 14.65 19.26 1.21
N ASN A 74 15.74 18.74 1.77
CA ASN A 74 16.58 19.51 2.69
C ASN A 74 17.23 20.73 2.01
N SER A 75 17.62 20.63 0.74
CA SER A 75 18.11 21.79 -0.02
C SER A 75 17.03 22.83 -0.32
N ILE A 76 15.78 22.41 -0.62
CA ILE A 76 14.66 23.33 -0.82
C ILE A 76 14.31 24.06 0.49
N LYS A 77 14.28 23.32 1.60
CA LYS A 77 14.06 23.89 2.95
C LYS A 77 15.15 24.89 3.33
N ALA A 78 16.40 24.65 2.93
CA ALA A 78 17.50 25.58 3.13
C ALA A 78 17.37 26.86 2.27
N CYS A 79 16.86 26.74 1.03
CA CYS A 79 16.60 27.88 0.15
C CYS A 79 15.47 28.78 0.68
N HIS A 80 14.35 28.18 1.11
CA HIS A 80 13.24 28.94 1.71
C HIS A 80 13.64 29.67 3.00
N ARG A 81 14.52 29.09 3.81
CA ARG A 81 15.05 29.78 5.02
C ARG A 81 15.94 30.98 4.67
N ARG A 82 16.51 31.02 3.46
CA ARG A 82 17.36 32.11 2.97
C ARG A 82 16.55 33.27 2.40
N ASN A 83 15.42 33.01 1.73
CA ASN A 83 14.55 34.05 1.17
C ASN A 83 13.82 34.88 2.25
N ASN A 84 13.56 34.32 3.43
CA ASN A 84 12.99 35.09 4.55
C ASN A 84 13.97 36.09 5.20
N ILE A 85 15.25 36.10 4.81
CA ILE A 85 16.24 37.06 5.30
C ILE A 85 16.44 38.23 4.32
N SER A 86 15.90 38.17 3.10
CA SER A 86 16.16 39.16 2.06
C SER A 86 14.93 39.52 1.23
N THR A 87 13.93 40.15 1.87
CA THR A 87 12.92 40.97 1.16
C THR A 87 12.58 42.22 1.99
N ASN A 88 13.42 43.24 1.86
CA ASN A 88 13.07 44.63 2.17
C ASN A 88 13.79 45.52 1.14
N SER A 89 13.20 45.69 -0.05
CA SER A 89 13.33 46.91 -0.88
C SER A 89 12.52 46.81 -2.17
N ILE A 90 11.74 47.86 -2.40
CA ILE A 90 10.79 48.20 -3.47
C ILE A 90 11.48 48.46 -4.83
N SER A 91 10.83 48.13 -5.97
CA SER A 91 10.33 49.11 -6.98
C SER A 91 9.98 48.49 -8.35
N ASN A 92 9.06 49.19 -9.04
CA ASN A 92 8.29 48.86 -10.25
C ASN A 92 9.09 48.89 -11.56
N SER A 93 8.65 48.11 -12.56
CA SER A 93 8.64 48.52 -13.98
C SER A 93 7.78 47.60 -14.87
N THR A 94 7.12 48.21 -15.85
CA THR A 94 6.12 47.69 -16.80
C THR A 94 6.73 47.15 -18.12
N ILE A 95 6.10 46.08 -18.66
CA ILE A 95 5.89 45.66 -20.07
C ILE A 95 7.12 45.35 -20.97
N THR A 96 7.20 44.10 -21.47
CA THR A 96 7.11 43.76 -22.92
C THR A 96 7.09 42.23 -23.12
N ASP A 97 6.24 41.81 -24.06
CA ASP A 97 6.13 40.44 -24.58
C ASP A 97 7.44 39.98 -25.21
N GLU A 98 7.95 38.82 -24.81
CA GLU A 98 8.73 37.94 -25.67
C GLU A 98 8.82 36.52 -25.08
N THR A 99 8.48 35.52 -25.91
CA THR A 99 8.73 34.07 -25.77
C THR A 99 8.06 33.32 -24.63
N PHE A 100 6.97 32.64 -25.00
CA PHE A 100 6.35 31.49 -24.33
C PHE A 100 7.44 30.47 -23.96
N ASN A 101 7.88 30.48 -22.69
CA ASN A 101 8.81 29.49 -22.15
C ASN A 101 8.06 28.62 -21.15
N ASP A 102 8.09 27.32 -21.42
CA ASP A 102 7.24 26.22 -20.95
C ASP A 102 7.43 25.83 -19.48
N ASN A 103 7.66 26.82 -18.59
CA ASN A 103 8.07 26.60 -17.21
C ASN A 103 6.97 26.91 -16.17
N THR A 104 5.74 27.19 -16.61
CA THR A 104 4.62 27.58 -15.73
C THR A 104 3.61 26.45 -15.46
N VAL A 105 3.73 25.30 -16.12
CA VAL A 105 2.89 24.11 -15.86
C VAL A 105 3.37 23.29 -14.66
N ASP A 106 4.62 23.42 -14.24
CA ASP A 106 5.18 22.59 -13.16
C ASP A 106 4.86 23.07 -11.73
N SER A 107 4.30 24.27 -11.56
CA SER A 107 3.95 24.82 -10.25
C SER A 107 2.57 24.34 -9.71
N LEU A 108 1.81 23.58 -10.52
CA LEU A 108 0.55 22.94 -10.11
C LEU A 108 0.69 21.43 -9.79
N LYS A 109 1.90 20.86 -9.86
CA LYS A 109 2.19 19.47 -9.44
C LYS A 109 2.62 19.34 -7.97
N ASN A 110 2.17 20.26 -7.11
CA ASN A 110 2.42 20.20 -5.67
C ASN A 110 1.67 19.03 -5.02
N GLY A 111 2.38 17.91 -4.79
CA GLY A 111 2.13 17.12 -3.58
C GLY A 111 2.07 15.59 -3.68
N PHE A 112 2.41 14.96 -4.80
CA PHE A 112 2.46 13.49 -4.87
C PHE A 112 3.77 13.03 -5.49
N HIS A 113 4.71 12.61 -4.64
CA HIS A 113 5.90 11.89 -5.11
C HIS A 113 5.64 10.39 -5.00
N LEU A 114 5.65 9.74 -6.16
CA LEU A 114 5.31 8.33 -6.36
C LEU A 114 6.40 7.42 -5.80
N PRO A 115 6.08 6.49 -4.89
CA PRO A 115 6.95 5.35 -4.64
C PRO A 115 7.09 4.53 -5.93
N PRO A 116 8.13 3.68 -6.04
CA PRO A 116 8.26 2.71 -7.13
C PRO A 116 7.10 1.70 -7.24
N SER A 117 6.11 1.76 -6.35
CA SER A 117 4.81 1.09 -6.44
C SER A 117 4.07 1.32 -7.77
N PHE A 118 4.42 2.35 -8.55
CA PHE A 118 3.87 2.53 -9.90
C PHE A 118 4.25 1.41 -10.89
N SER A 119 5.35 0.67 -10.64
CA SER A 119 5.69 -0.54 -11.40
C SER A 119 4.63 -1.64 -11.21
N TYR A 120 3.99 -1.67 -10.04
CA TYR A 120 2.91 -2.59 -9.68
C TYR A 120 1.53 -2.08 -10.10
N LEU A 121 1.35 -0.76 -10.26
CA LEU A 121 0.12 -0.12 -10.75
C LEU A 121 0.18 0.11 -12.28
N LYS A 122 0.49 -0.93 -13.05
CA LYS A 122 0.71 -0.81 -14.51
C LYS A 122 -0.49 -0.23 -15.26
N HIS A 123 -1.72 -0.47 -14.79
CA HIS A 123 -2.94 0.08 -15.39
C HIS A 123 -3.07 1.60 -15.21
N LEU A 124 -2.28 2.21 -14.31
CA LEU A 124 -2.22 3.65 -14.10
C LEU A 124 -1.03 4.31 -14.83
N SER A 125 -0.24 3.54 -15.59
CA SER A 125 0.90 4.08 -16.34
C SER A 125 0.45 5.21 -17.28
N GLY A 126 0.98 6.42 -17.06
CA GLY A 126 0.61 7.63 -17.81
C GLY A 126 -0.67 8.34 -17.34
N ARG A 127 -1.35 7.83 -16.29
CA ARG A 127 -2.60 8.39 -15.74
C ARG A 127 -2.39 8.92 -14.31
N TYR A 128 -1.60 9.99 -14.19
CA TYR A 128 -1.23 10.58 -12.90
C TYR A 128 -2.37 11.35 -12.23
N ASP A 129 -3.37 11.76 -13.00
CA ASP A 129 -4.61 12.38 -12.54
C ASP A 129 -5.41 11.44 -11.62
N MET A 130 -5.31 10.13 -11.83
CA MET A 130 -6.00 9.11 -11.02
C MET A 130 -5.45 8.96 -9.59
N LEU A 131 -4.35 9.65 -9.29
CA LEU A 131 -3.73 9.68 -7.97
C LEU A 131 -4.28 10.79 -7.09
N SER A 132 -4.97 11.75 -7.70
CA SER A 132 -5.69 12.78 -6.98
C SER A 132 -7.06 12.25 -6.57
N PRO A 133 -7.55 12.59 -5.35
CA PRO A 133 -8.89 12.20 -4.93
C PRO A 133 -9.96 12.78 -5.85
N ALA A 134 -10.94 11.96 -6.21
CA ALA A 134 -12.14 12.41 -6.93
C ALA A 134 -13.05 13.24 -6.02
N PHE A 135 -13.06 12.94 -4.72
CA PHE A 135 -13.69 13.75 -3.70
C PHE A 135 -12.67 14.12 -2.64
N ARG A 136 -12.68 15.38 -2.21
CA ARG A 136 -11.86 15.87 -1.10
C ARG A 136 -12.63 16.91 -0.30
N ARG A 137 -12.67 16.73 1.01
CA ARG A 137 -13.08 17.73 1.99
C ARG A 137 -11.98 17.90 3.02
N GLN A 138 -11.34 19.06 2.98
CA GLN A 138 -10.29 19.52 3.90
C GLN A 138 -10.65 20.94 4.36
N THR A 139 -9.92 21.49 5.34
CA THR A 139 -10.08 22.87 5.80
C THR A 139 -10.22 23.89 4.65
N THR A 140 -11.07 24.89 4.84
CA THR A 140 -11.17 26.04 3.92
C THR A 140 -10.06 27.06 4.15
N ASN A 141 -9.43 27.04 5.32
CA ASN A 141 -8.33 27.94 5.68
C ASN A 141 -6.99 27.33 5.25
N THR A 142 -6.34 27.92 4.26
CA THR A 142 -5.04 27.48 3.75
C THR A 142 -3.94 27.46 4.82
N ASN A 143 -4.02 28.34 5.83
CA ASN A 143 -3.06 28.35 6.94
C ASN A 143 -3.26 27.16 7.91
N SER A 144 -4.46 26.59 7.95
CA SER A 144 -4.76 25.38 8.72
C SER A 144 -4.41 24.11 7.95
N LEU A 145 -4.04 24.20 6.67
CA LEU A 145 -3.73 23.02 5.86
C LEU A 145 -2.43 22.39 6.36
N ARG A 146 -2.55 21.20 6.94
CA ARG A 146 -1.41 20.53 7.55
C ARG A 146 -0.51 19.88 6.52
N SER A 147 0.77 20.25 6.60
CA SER A 147 1.89 19.62 5.91
C SER A 147 3.02 19.38 6.90
N ASN A 148 3.81 18.33 6.71
CA ASN A 148 4.92 17.94 7.59
C ASN A 148 4.50 17.62 9.04
N VAL A 149 3.38 16.90 9.22
CA VAL A 149 2.94 16.43 10.55
C VAL A 149 3.84 15.29 11.06
N SER A 150 3.81 15.02 12.37
CA SER A 150 4.53 13.88 12.92
C SER A 150 3.83 12.56 12.58
N PHE A 151 2.50 12.54 12.69
CA PHE A 151 1.70 11.33 12.51
C PHE A 151 0.56 11.56 11.52
N ILE A 152 0.40 10.62 10.59
CA ILE A 152 -0.81 10.52 9.76
C ILE A 152 -1.53 9.24 10.12
N ILE A 153 -2.82 9.37 10.43
CA ILE A 153 -3.70 8.27 10.79
C ILE A 153 -4.65 8.07 9.61
N GLY A 154 -4.44 7.01 8.84
CA GLY A 154 -5.30 6.64 7.72
C GLY A 154 -6.41 5.68 8.16
N ILE A 155 -7.66 6.04 7.87
CA ILE A 155 -8.85 5.23 8.22
C ILE A 155 -9.67 4.98 6.94
N PRO A 156 -9.57 3.79 6.34
CA PRO A 156 -10.41 3.39 5.23
C PRO A 156 -11.77 2.91 5.75
N THR A 157 -12.84 3.32 5.08
CA THR A 157 -14.20 2.90 5.38
C THR A 157 -14.91 2.47 4.11
N VAL A 158 -15.75 1.46 4.23
CA VAL A 158 -16.57 0.88 3.16
C VAL A 158 -18.00 0.81 3.64
N LYS A 159 -18.95 0.75 2.70
CA LYS A 159 -20.36 0.67 3.02
C LYS A 159 -20.65 -0.65 3.74
N ARG A 160 -21.28 -0.55 4.91
CA ARG A 160 -21.74 -1.69 5.72
C ARG A 160 -23.26 -1.75 5.74
N ASP A 161 -23.82 -2.96 5.67
CA ASP A 161 -25.28 -3.17 5.64
C ASP A 161 -25.99 -2.92 6.98
N LYS A 162 -25.26 -2.97 8.11
CA LYS A 162 -25.85 -2.92 9.46
C LYS A 162 -25.61 -1.59 10.17
N GLN A 163 -24.36 -1.34 10.55
CA GLN A 163 -23.97 -0.16 11.32
C GLN A 163 -22.57 0.30 10.89
N SER A 164 -22.38 1.60 10.81
CA SER A 164 -21.07 2.23 10.58
C SER A 164 -20.44 2.59 11.93
N TYR A 165 -19.33 1.93 12.26
CA TYR A 165 -18.54 2.21 13.48
C TYR A 165 -17.62 3.42 13.34
N LEU A 166 -17.50 3.98 12.13
CA LEU A 166 -16.58 5.06 11.80
C LEU A 166 -16.73 6.27 12.74
N ILE A 167 -17.96 6.66 13.07
CA ILE A 167 -18.22 7.81 13.93
C ILE A 167 -17.71 7.57 15.36
N GLU A 168 -17.85 6.35 15.87
CA GLU A 168 -17.35 5.97 17.20
C GLU A 168 -15.82 5.93 17.21
N THR A 169 -15.20 5.43 16.13
CA THR A 169 -13.75 5.44 15.93
C THR A 169 -13.19 6.86 15.89
N ILE A 170 -13.78 7.76 15.08
CA ILE A 170 -13.37 9.17 15.00
C ILE A 170 -13.51 9.84 16.37
N LYS A 171 -14.64 9.61 17.05
CA LYS A 171 -14.85 10.13 18.41
C LYS A 171 -13.77 9.67 19.36
N SER A 172 -13.50 8.37 19.41
CA SER A 172 -12.48 7.79 20.29
C SER A 172 -11.09 8.37 20.01
N LEU A 173 -10.71 8.51 18.74
CA LEU A 173 -9.43 9.09 18.34
C LEU A 173 -9.26 10.52 18.83
N ILE A 174 -10.29 11.35 18.65
CA ILE A 174 -10.27 12.77 19.03
C ILE A 174 -10.26 12.91 20.56
N ASP A 175 -11.12 12.18 21.26
CA ASP A 175 -11.29 12.29 22.71
C ASP A 175 -10.01 11.87 23.47
N ASN A 176 -9.18 11.02 22.87
CA ASN A 176 -7.94 10.49 23.45
C ASN A 176 -6.66 11.23 23.01
N LEU A 177 -6.77 12.27 22.18
CA LEU A 177 -5.66 13.16 21.82
C LEU A 177 -5.56 14.33 22.79
N ASN A 178 -4.34 14.66 23.21
CA ASN A 178 -4.05 15.94 23.86
C ASN A 178 -3.79 17.04 22.80
N ASN A 179 -3.68 18.30 23.23
CA ASN A 179 -3.50 19.43 22.33
C ASN A 179 -2.23 19.33 21.47
N ASP A 180 -1.09 18.93 22.06
CA ASP A 180 0.18 18.82 21.34
C ASP A 180 0.11 17.72 20.26
N ASP A 181 -0.46 16.57 20.60
CA ASP A 181 -0.68 15.47 19.66
C ASP A 181 -1.72 15.82 18.59
N MET A 182 -2.75 16.61 18.95
CA MET A 182 -3.68 17.15 17.98
C MET A 182 -2.96 18.03 16.96
N GLU A 183 -2.08 18.95 17.36
CA GLU A 183 -1.42 19.87 16.42
C GLU A 183 -0.47 19.16 15.45
N ARG A 184 0.18 18.09 15.90
CA ARG A 184 1.18 17.35 15.12
C ARG A 184 0.66 16.11 14.40
N SER A 185 -0.66 15.88 14.38
CA SER A 185 -1.29 14.73 13.72
C SER A 185 -2.16 15.15 12.54
N LEU A 186 -2.51 14.21 11.67
CA LEU A 186 -3.53 14.38 10.63
C LEU A 186 -4.32 13.08 10.52
N ILE A 187 -5.64 13.15 10.61
CA ILE A 187 -6.54 12.02 10.41
C ILE A 187 -7.10 12.11 8.99
N VAL A 188 -6.76 11.13 8.15
CA VAL A 188 -7.27 11.02 6.79
C VAL A 188 -8.31 9.92 6.75
N ILE A 189 -9.57 10.32 6.61
CA ILE A 189 -10.72 9.43 6.44
C ILE A 189 -10.88 9.15 4.95
N PHE A 190 -10.76 7.90 4.56
CA PHE A 190 -10.80 7.44 3.18
C PHE A 190 -12.08 6.64 2.94
N ILE A 191 -13.02 7.22 2.21
CA ILE A 191 -14.26 6.56 1.84
C ILE A 191 -14.01 5.75 0.56
N ALA A 192 -13.87 4.44 0.70
CA ALA A 192 -13.44 3.52 -0.35
C ALA A 192 -14.60 3.00 -1.21
N GLU A 193 -15.57 3.87 -1.53
CA GLU A 193 -16.79 3.54 -2.29
C GLU A 193 -16.90 4.40 -3.56
N PRO A 194 -15.93 4.33 -4.48
CA PRO A 194 -15.86 5.22 -5.64
C PRO A 194 -17.06 5.08 -6.61
N LEU A 195 -17.79 3.96 -6.54
CA LEU A 195 -18.97 3.69 -7.36
C LEU A 195 -20.24 4.33 -6.78
N ASP A 196 -20.31 4.52 -5.47
CA ASP A 196 -21.49 5.03 -4.76
C ASP A 196 -21.24 6.47 -4.29
N ILE A 197 -21.32 7.40 -5.24
CA ILE A 197 -21.06 8.83 -5.00
C ILE A 197 -22.02 9.40 -3.94
N GLU A 198 -23.26 8.88 -3.88
CA GLU A 198 -24.22 9.29 -2.87
C GLU A 198 -23.78 8.87 -1.47
N TYR A 199 -23.32 7.63 -1.30
CA TYR A 199 -22.74 7.17 -0.04
C TYR A 199 -21.52 7.99 0.38
N VAL A 200 -20.62 8.31 -0.57
CA VAL A 200 -19.45 9.17 -0.29
C VAL A 200 -19.89 10.53 0.23
N ARG A 201 -20.83 11.19 -0.45
CA ARG A 201 -21.30 12.53 -0.07
C ARG A 201 -22.03 12.52 1.27
N THR A 202 -22.94 11.58 1.47
CA THR A 202 -23.75 11.49 2.70
C THR A 202 -22.87 11.19 3.91
N THR A 203 -21.90 10.27 3.78
CA THR A 203 -20.92 9.97 4.84
C THR A 203 -20.05 11.19 5.13
N ALA A 204 -19.53 11.86 4.11
CA ALA A 204 -18.73 13.07 4.28
C ALA A 204 -19.51 14.20 4.98
N GLN A 205 -20.77 14.43 4.58
CA GLN A 205 -21.66 15.41 5.22
C GLN A 205 -21.97 15.06 6.67
N GLN A 206 -22.13 13.78 6.99
CA GLN A 206 -22.34 13.32 8.37
C GLN A 206 -21.12 13.63 9.24
N ILE A 207 -19.91 13.31 8.74
CA ILE A 207 -18.65 13.62 9.44
C ILE A 207 -18.49 15.12 9.59
N GLU A 208 -18.76 15.89 8.54
CA GLU A 208 -18.69 17.36 8.57
C GLU A 208 -19.64 17.94 9.61
N LYS A 209 -20.89 17.48 9.67
CA LYS A 209 -21.87 17.95 10.66
C LYS A 209 -21.40 17.75 12.10
N LEU A 210 -20.71 16.64 12.39
CA LEU A 210 -20.27 16.28 13.75
C LEU A 210 -18.90 16.88 14.11
N TYR A 211 -18.00 16.99 13.14
CA TYR A 211 -16.58 17.28 13.37
C TYR A 211 -16.05 18.47 12.56
N ASN A 212 -16.93 19.37 12.08
CA ASN A 212 -16.54 20.55 11.29
C ASN A 212 -15.37 21.33 11.91
N LYS A 213 -15.38 21.54 13.24
CA LYS A 213 -14.30 22.19 13.98
C LYS A 213 -12.92 21.55 13.72
N TYR A 214 -12.86 20.22 13.67
CA TYR A 214 -11.63 19.45 13.45
C TYR A 214 -11.25 19.37 11.98
N ILE A 215 -12.20 19.55 11.06
CA ILE A 215 -11.90 19.69 9.64
C ILE A 215 -11.30 21.08 9.39
N GLU A 216 -11.92 22.15 9.91
CA GLU A 216 -11.46 23.52 9.69
C GLU A 216 -10.13 23.85 10.37
N ASN A 217 -9.81 23.21 11.51
CA ASN A 217 -8.48 23.33 12.13
C ASN A 217 -7.41 22.40 11.49
N GLY A 218 -7.78 21.68 10.43
CA GLY A 218 -6.90 20.82 9.64
C GLY A 218 -6.56 19.46 10.27
N LEU A 219 -7.17 19.07 11.39
CA LEU A 219 -6.96 17.75 12.00
C LEU A 219 -7.55 16.63 11.17
N ILE A 220 -8.71 16.84 10.55
CA ILE A 220 -9.41 15.83 9.77
C ILE A 220 -9.45 16.23 8.30
N GLU A 221 -9.22 15.24 7.44
CA GLU A 221 -9.42 15.33 6.02
C GLU A 221 -10.18 14.12 5.51
N ILE A 222 -11.13 14.35 4.60
CA ILE A 222 -11.98 13.30 4.02
C ILE A 222 -11.68 13.21 2.54
N ILE A 223 -11.40 12.01 2.04
CA ILE A 223 -11.10 11.76 0.63
C ILE A 223 -11.85 10.52 0.11
N SER A 224 -12.09 10.50 -1.20
CA SER A 224 -12.51 9.31 -1.95
C SER A 224 -11.66 9.22 -3.23
N PRO A 225 -11.22 8.02 -3.62
CA PRO A 225 -10.43 7.84 -4.82
C PRO A 225 -11.32 7.94 -6.07
N PRO A 226 -10.74 8.21 -7.25
CA PRO A 226 -11.42 8.00 -8.53
C PRO A 226 -11.64 6.51 -8.78
N MET A 227 -12.70 6.16 -9.50
CA MET A 227 -13.04 4.77 -9.83
C MET A 227 -11.91 4.09 -10.61
N GLU A 228 -11.29 4.85 -11.51
CA GLU A 228 -10.28 4.36 -12.43
C GLU A 228 -8.92 4.14 -11.77
N PHE A 229 -8.77 4.48 -10.48
CA PHE A 229 -7.62 4.05 -9.69
C PHE A 229 -7.59 2.51 -9.57
N TYR A 230 -8.75 1.87 -9.52
CA TYR A 230 -8.86 0.43 -9.38
C TYR A 230 -8.77 -0.27 -10.74
N PRO A 231 -8.03 -1.40 -10.84
CA PRO A 231 -8.04 -2.21 -12.04
C PRO A 231 -9.34 -3.03 -12.13
N ASP A 232 -9.53 -3.69 -13.27
CA ASP A 232 -10.55 -4.73 -13.38
C ASP A 232 -10.21 -5.94 -12.49
N PHE A 233 -11.12 -6.27 -11.57
CA PHE A 233 -11.00 -7.37 -10.63
C PHE A 233 -11.60 -8.70 -11.14
N ASP A 234 -12.16 -8.75 -12.35
CA ASP A 234 -12.80 -9.97 -12.86
C ASP A 234 -11.83 -11.09 -13.20
N ASN A 235 -10.58 -10.73 -13.52
CA ASN A 235 -9.52 -11.63 -13.96
C ASN A 235 -8.49 -11.97 -12.86
N LEU A 236 -8.86 -11.80 -11.58
CA LEU A 236 -7.96 -12.12 -10.47
C LEU A 236 -7.69 -13.63 -10.37
N LYS A 237 -6.42 -13.98 -10.17
CA LYS A 237 -6.00 -15.36 -9.88
C LYS A 237 -6.55 -15.77 -8.52
N LEU A 238 -7.18 -16.94 -8.46
CA LEU A 238 -7.60 -17.53 -7.18
C LEU A 238 -6.34 -17.87 -6.36
N SER A 239 -6.36 -17.52 -5.09
CA SER A 239 -5.28 -17.80 -4.14
C SER A 239 -5.89 -18.31 -2.83
N LEU A 240 -5.10 -19.05 -2.04
CA LEU A 240 -5.45 -19.49 -0.68
C LEU A 240 -6.77 -20.28 -0.56
N ASN A 241 -7.27 -20.88 -1.65
CA ASN A 241 -8.53 -21.62 -1.70
C ASN A 241 -9.77 -20.78 -1.31
N ASP A 242 -9.67 -19.45 -1.39
CA ASP A 242 -10.78 -18.53 -1.16
C ASP A 242 -11.74 -18.48 -2.36
N ASP A 243 -12.99 -18.12 -2.09
CA ASP A 243 -13.97 -17.84 -3.13
C ASP A 243 -13.65 -16.53 -3.87
N LYS A 244 -14.16 -16.40 -5.09
CA LYS A 244 -13.85 -15.25 -5.96
C LYS A 244 -14.24 -13.91 -5.32
N GLN A 245 -15.30 -13.85 -4.52
CA GLN A 245 -15.72 -12.58 -3.90
C GLN A 245 -14.74 -12.15 -2.81
N ARG A 246 -14.29 -13.08 -1.98
CA ARG A 246 -13.28 -12.82 -0.95
C ARG A 246 -11.93 -12.42 -1.54
N VAL A 247 -11.51 -13.04 -2.65
CA VAL A 247 -10.30 -12.63 -3.37
C VAL A 247 -10.44 -11.19 -3.87
N LYS A 248 -11.56 -10.85 -4.52
CA LYS A 248 -11.85 -9.47 -4.95
C LYS A 248 -11.81 -8.48 -3.79
N TRP A 249 -12.44 -8.82 -2.66
CA TRP A 249 -12.47 -7.97 -1.47
C TRP A 249 -11.06 -7.68 -0.94
N ARG A 250 -10.23 -8.72 -0.75
CA ARG A 250 -8.85 -8.56 -0.27
C ARG A 250 -7.98 -7.80 -1.25
N THR A 251 -8.14 -8.05 -2.55
CA THR A 251 -7.42 -7.27 -3.56
C THR A 251 -7.83 -5.81 -3.52
N LYS A 252 -9.13 -5.49 -3.48
CA LYS A 252 -9.61 -4.11 -3.34
C LYS A 252 -9.06 -3.44 -2.07
N GLN A 253 -9.09 -4.13 -0.93
CA GLN A 253 -8.56 -3.60 0.32
C GLN A 253 -7.07 -3.24 0.22
N ASN A 254 -6.25 -4.05 -0.46
CA ASN A 254 -4.86 -3.71 -0.71
C ASN A 254 -4.70 -2.43 -1.54
N TYR A 255 -5.57 -2.23 -2.55
CA TYR A 255 -5.62 -0.99 -3.32
C TYR A 255 -6.03 0.19 -2.44
N ASP A 256 -7.03 0.01 -1.58
CA ASP A 256 -7.51 1.03 -0.64
C ASP A 256 -6.37 1.52 0.27
N PHE A 257 -5.62 0.59 0.88
CA PHE A 257 -4.47 0.93 1.73
C PHE A 257 -3.35 1.59 0.93
N THR A 258 -3.08 1.09 -0.28
CA THR A 258 -2.04 1.65 -1.16
C THR A 258 -2.35 3.10 -1.52
N TYR A 259 -3.59 3.40 -1.90
CA TYR A 259 -4.02 4.76 -2.21
C TYR A 259 -3.82 5.69 -1.01
N LEU A 260 -4.27 5.25 0.16
CA LEU A 260 -4.21 6.04 1.38
C LEU A 260 -2.77 6.28 1.86
N MET A 261 -1.90 5.28 1.77
CA MET A 261 -0.47 5.42 2.02
C MET A 261 0.19 6.40 1.04
N MET A 262 -0.12 6.27 -0.26
CA MET A 262 0.40 7.19 -1.29
C MET A 262 -0.03 8.63 -1.03
N TYR A 263 -1.31 8.83 -0.70
CA TYR A 263 -1.87 10.12 -0.31
C TYR A 263 -1.15 10.77 0.87
N SER A 264 -0.70 9.95 1.80
CA SER A 264 -0.11 10.38 3.06
C SER A 264 1.42 10.53 2.99
N SER A 265 2.05 9.89 2.00
CA SER A 265 3.50 9.62 1.95
C SER A 265 4.42 10.82 2.20
N ILE A 266 4.09 11.99 1.66
CA ILE A 266 4.94 13.19 1.79
C ILE A 266 4.49 14.15 2.90
N ARG A 267 3.39 13.84 3.58
CA ARG A 267 2.71 14.80 4.46
C ARG A 267 3.10 14.62 5.92
N GLY A 268 3.70 13.49 6.28
CA GLY A 268 4.05 13.20 7.66
C GLY A 268 5.25 12.28 7.82
N LYS A 269 5.78 12.23 9.05
CA LYS A 269 6.95 11.41 9.39
C LYS A 269 6.60 9.94 9.56
N TYR A 270 5.48 9.64 10.21
CA TYR A 270 4.98 8.29 10.43
C TYR A 270 3.56 8.15 9.89
N TYR A 271 3.27 6.99 9.31
CA TYR A 271 1.94 6.61 8.84
C TYR A 271 1.39 5.48 9.71
N ILE A 272 0.15 5.61 10.15
CA ILE A 272 -0.59 4.63 10.94
C ILE A 272 -1.80 4.20 10.11
N GLN A 273 -1.85 2.93 9.72
CA GLN A 273 -3.01 2.30 9.11
C GLN A 273 -3.95 1.81 10.21
N LEU A 274 -5.18 2.32 10.27
CA LEU A 274 -6.24 1.82 11.16
C LEU A 274 -7.37 1.21 10.34
N GLU A 275 -8.23 0.46 11.02
CA GLU A 275 -9.57 0.10 10.56
C GLU A 275 -10.60 1.12 11.10
N ASP A 276 -11.80 1.14 10.53
CA ASP A 276 -12.85 2.09 10.89
C ASP A 276 -13.70 1.66 12.11
N ASP A 277 -13.32 0.57 12.78
CA ASP A 277 -13.97 -0.02 13.96
C ASP A 277 -12.99 -0.20 15.14
N VAL A 278 -12.06 0.74 15.31
CA VAL A 278 -11.07 0.74 16.38
C VAL A 278 -11.44 1.71 17.51
N VAL A 279 -11.24 1.27 18.76
CA VAL A 279 -11.32 2.12 19.95
C VAL A 279 -9.92 2.37 20.51
N THR A 280 -9.54 3.63 20.66
CA THR A 280 -8.21 4.02 21.16
C THR A 280 -8.16 4.15 22.68
N LYS A 281 -6.95 4.02 23.22
CA LYS A 281 -6.64 4.34 24.62
C LYS A 281 -6.18 5.80 24.73
N PRO A 282 -6.35 6.47 25.89
CA PRO A 282 -5.79 7.79 26.12
C PRO A 282 -4.29 7.84 25.81
N ALA A 283 -3.83 8.94 25.20
CA ALA A 283 -2.42 9.17 24.86
C ALA A 283 -1.79 8.12 23.92
N TYR A 284 -2.58 7.48 23.05
CA TYR A 284 -2.10 6.46 22.12
C TYR A 284 -0.92 6.95 21.25
N ILE A 285 -0.93 8.21 20.79
CA ILE A 285 0.18 8.78 20.01
C ILE A 285 1.50 8.76 20.79
N GLN A 286 1.48 9.16 22.06
CA GLN A 286 2.68 9.16 22.92
C GLN A 286 3.21 7.75 23.16
N ILE A 287 2.29 6.78 23.34
CA ILE A 287 2.62 5.37 23.51
C ILE A 287 3.30 4.83 22.23
N ILE A 288 2.74 5.13 21.05
CA ILE A 288 3.30 4.74 19.76
C ILE A 288 4.67 5.40 19.55
N GLU A 289 4.81 6.70 19.81
CA GLU A 289 6.09 7.40 19.66
C GLU A 289 7.16 6.83 20.60
N SER A 290 6.78 6.49 21.83
CA SER A 290 7.67 5.82 22.78
C SER A 290 8.09 4.42 22.29
N PHE A 291 7.18 3.68 21.67
CA PHE A 291 7.48 2.37 21.07
C PHE A 291 8.46 2.50 19.90
N ILE A 292 8.21 3.44 18.98
CA ILE A 292 9.11 3.73 17.85
C ILE A 292 10.51 4.11 18.35
N ASN A 293 10.59 4.97 19.37
CA ASN A 293 11.88 5.43 19.91
C ASN A 293 12.70 4.30 20.54
N LYS A 294 12.05 3.25 21.07
CA LYS A 294 12.75 2.05 21.58
C LYS A 294 13.36 1.20 20.46
N GLN A 295 12.91 1.36 19.23
CA GLN A 295 13.35 0.61 18.06
C GLN A 295 14.20 1.47 17.11
N LYS A 296 14.62 2.67 17.53
CA LYS A 296 15.38 3.62 16.71
C LYS A 296 16.70 3.07 16.17
N ASP A 297 17.28 2.08 16.87
CA ASP A 297 18.57 1.47 16.53
C ASP A 297 18.40 0.26 15.60
N GLN A 298 17.16 -0.10 15.23
CA GLN A 298 16.84 -1.17 14.30
C GLN A 298 16.28 -0.61 13.00
N ASP A 299 16.69 -1.19 11.87
CA ASP A 299 16.02 -0.94 10.60
C ASP A 299 14.69 -1.70 10.57
N TRP A 300 13.58 -0.97 10.40
CA TRP A 300 12.25 -1.55 10.27
C TRP A 300 11.47 -0.91 9.12
N PHE A 301 10.63 -1.71 8.45
CA PHE A 301 9.70 -1.24 7.43
C PHE A 301 8.30 -0.99 7.99
N MET A 302 7.84 -1.86 8.88
CA MET A 302 6.53 -1.82 9.52
C MET A 302 6.68 -2.19 10.98
N LEU A 303 5.88 -1.55 11.83
CA LEU A 303 5.79 -1.84 13.25
C LEU A 303 4.34 -2.13 13.63
N GLU A 304 4.14 -3.22 14.36
CA GLU A 304 2.87 -3.58 14.96
C GLU A 304 2.96 -3.31 16.46
N TYR A 305 2.13 -2.41 16.98
CA TYR A 305 2.17 -2.00 18.39
C TYR A 305 0.95 -2.48 19.19
N SER A 306 -0.09 -2.96 18.52
CA SER A 306 -1.32 -3.48 19.12
C SER A 306 -1.74 -4.76 18.42
N SER A 307 -2.21 -5.74 19.19
CA SER A 307 -2.86 -6.93 18.64
C SER A 307 -4.24 -6.57 18.08
N LEU A 308 -4.59 -7.15 16.93
CA LEU A 308 -5.98 -7.28 16.47
C LEU A 308 -6.80 -8.19 17.39
#